data_AF-A0AAW0DJV6-F1
#
_entry.id   AF-A0AAW0DJV6-F1
#
_cell.length_a   1.000
_cell.length_b   1.000
_cell.length_c   1.000
_cell.angle_alpha   90.00
_cell.angle_beta   90.00
_cell.angle_gamma   90.00
#
_symmetry.space_group_name_H-M   'P 1'
#
loop_
_entity.id
_entity.type
_entity.pdbx_description
1 polymer ?
#
loop_
_entity_poly.entity_id
_entity_poly.type
_entity_poly.pdbx_seq_one_letter_code
_entity_poly.pdbx_strand_id
1 'polypeptide(L)'
;MRRCFLPILLCALSSLAHAALQTGGLCENARFANKPRVFVMTDISNEPDDQMSLVRLLTHANELDLVNIAAVTSVWLNDTTDAPTILDVITAYGEVVDNLNANVPEAGKYPSAVDLADRVVVGHPVYGLAALKEPEPSNASRALVSAVDASDEPLWVLGWGGANVLAEALNTIKTSRHEDEIADFVRKLRVYTISDQDNSGPWIRWNFPTIFYIVSIHGFSEYGIPTWIGISGEVLRPFDAGGPDTSLVTNEWLEEHIRLGPLGAKYLNWSFIMEGDTPSFLGLLPNGLNAPEHPEWGGWGGRYILADASGETGTFSDASDFAIGVNNETFLSKYASVWRWREAFQWDFAARMGWSVDVDADADSDEAQVNHHPVVVVNDTCGFEALQLDYSLGESVVIDARASWDPDGDELSFDWFHYREPTIRLEGNIPRVSPNVTFTALDEGGGLVEATPNDNLTFHIILTVKDVRSTGMNLTAYRRIVLNPIQAA
;
A
#
# COMPACT_ATOMS: atom_id res chain seq x y z
N MET A 1 -53.76 42.66 55.25
CA MET A 1 -53.15 41.35 54.94
C MET A 1 -52.91 41.29 53.43
N ARG A 2 -51.69 41.61 53.00
CA ARG A 2 -51.26 41.59 51.59
C ARG A 2 -50.47 40.30 51.36
N ARG A 3 -50.83 39.52 50.34
CA ARG A 3 -50.13 38.28 49.95
C ARG A 3 -48.91 38.63 49.10
N CYS A 4 -47.73 38.18 49.55
CA CYS A 4 -46.47 38.22 48.81
C CYS A 4 -46.50 37.20 47.67
N PHE A 5 -46.08 37.63 46.48
CA PHE A 5 -45.65 36.75 45.39
C PHE A 5 -44.12 36.77 45.34
N LEU A 6 -43.51 35.59 45.38
CA LEU A 6 -42.07 35.36 45.25
C LEU A 6 -41.82 34.85 43.81
N PRO A 7 -40.87 35.40 43.04
CA PRO A 7 -40.51 34.82 41.75
C PRO A 7 -39.42 33.76 41.97
N ILE A 8 -39.68 32.55 41.46
CA ILE A 8 -38.70 31.47 41.38
C ILE A 8 -37.83 31.70 40.14
N LEU A 9 -36.53 31.86 40.37
CA LEU A 9 -35.50 31.94 39.34
C LEU A 9 -35.25 30.51 38.81
N LEU A 10 -35.64 30.22 37.57
CA LEU A 10 -35.22 28.99 36.87
C LEU A 10 -33.89 29.26 36.17
N CYS A 11 -32.80 28.68 36.68
CA CYS A 11 -31.54 28.54 35.94
C CYS A 11 -31.76 27.50 34.82
N ALA A 12 -31.78 27.97 33.57
CA ALA A 12 -31.66 27.10 32.41
C ALA A 12 -30.17 26.74 32.23
N LEU A 13 -29.79 25.54 32.68
CA LEU A 13 -28.55 24.88 32.26
C LEU A 13 -28.73 24.50 30.79
N SER A 14 -28.15 25.30 29.90
CA SER A 14 -27.95 24.93 28.49
C SER A 14 -26.85 23.87 28.43
N SER A 15 -27.23 22.60 28.55
CA SER A 15 -26.43 21.50 28.04
C SER A 15 -26.43 21.57 26.53
N LEU A 16 -25.40 22.22 25.96
CA LEU A 16 -24.99 21.98 24.58
C LEU A 16 -24.43 20.57 24.51
N ALA A 17 -25.34 19.59 24.46
CA ALA A 17 -25.03 18.31 23.86
C ALA A 17 -24.65 18.64 22.41
N HIS A 18 -23.35 18.66 22.12
CA HIS A 18 -22.88 18.41 20.76
C HIS A 18 -23.44 17.04 20.42
N ALA A 19 -24.56 17.03 19.72
CA ALA A 19 -24.95 15.89 18.92
C ALA A 19 -23.88 15.79 17.84
N ALA A 20 -22.75 15.19 18.18
CA ALA A 20 -21.93 14.50 17.21
C ALA A 20 -22.91 13.56 16.50
N LEU A 21 -23.22 13.84 15.24
CA LEU A 21 -23.56 12.76 14.35
C LEU A 21 -22.33 11.84 14.38
N GLN A 22 -22.30 10.89 15.31
CA GLN A 22 -21.58 9.65 15.13
C GLN A 22 -22.23 9.01 13.90
N THR A 23 -21.66 9.31 12.74
CA THR A 23 -21.77 8.54 11.50
C THR A 23 -21.15 7.18 11.79
N GLY A 24 -21.85 6.36 12.59
CA GLY A 24 -21.38 5.07 13.06
C GLY A 24 -20.80 4.24 11.91
N GLY A 25 -19.54 3.85 12.04
CA GLY A 25 -18.80 2.94 11.15
C GLY A 25 -18.66 3.37 9.68
N LEU A 26 -19.30 4.43 9.18
CA LEU A 26 -19.31 4.74 7.74
C LEU A 26 -17.92 5.09 7.20
N CYS A 27 -17.17 5.89 7.95
CA CYS A 27 -15.84 6.34 7.54
C CYS A 27 -14.77 5.26 7.76
N GLU A 28 -14.92 4.46 8.80
CA GLU A 28 -14.10 3.28 9.08
C GLU A 28 -14.27 2.20 7.99
N ASN A 29 -15.52 1.92 7.61
CA ASN A 29 -15.84 0.92 6.57
C ASN A 29 -15.37 1.33 5.17
N ALA A 30 -15.05 2.60 4.95
CA ALA A 30 -14.65 3.10 3.63
C ALA A 30 -13.36 2.44 3.11
N ARG A 31 -12.49 1.94 4.00
CA ARG A 31 -11.26 1.20 3.59
C ARG A 31 -11.59 -0.15 2.92
N PHE A 32 -12.78 -0.69 3.15
CA PHE A 32 -13.17 -2.02 2.66
C PHE A 32 -14.16 -1.97 1.49
N ALA A 33 -14.59 -0.77 1.07
CA ALA A 33 -15.63 -0.61 0.06
C ALA A 33 -15.18 -1.09 -1.33
N ASN A 34 -13.93 -0.83 -1.70
CA ASN A 34 -13.36 -1.20 -3.00
C ASN A 34 -11.99 -1.86 -2.78
N LYS A 35 -11.96 -3.18 -2.68
CA LYS A 35 -10.71 -3.94 -2.49
C LYS A 35 -10.05 -4.18 -3.84
N PRO A 36 -8.80 -3.74 -4.06
CA PRO A 36 -8.06 -4.10 -5.27
C PRO A 36 -7.98 -5.62 -5.42
N ARG A 37 -8.26 -6.10 -6.63
CA ARG A 37 -8.18 -7.53 -6.96
C ARG A 37 -6.73 -7.89 -7.27
N VAL A 38 -6.21 -8.92 -6.64
CA VAL A 38 -4.80 -9.30 -6.69
C VAL A 38 -4.63 -10.76 -7.12
N PHE A 39 -3.72 -10.99 -8.07
CA PHE A 39 -3.20 -12.28 -8.47
C PHE A 39 -1.69 -12.29 -8.20
N VAL A 40 -1.23 -13.11 -7.26
CA VAL A 40 0.20 -13.20 -6.91
C VAL A 40 0.87 -14.31 -7.69
N MET A 41 2.07 -14.08 -8.22
CA MET A 41 2.96 -15.07 -8.82
C MET A 41 4.27 -15.09 -8.05
N THR A 42 4.49 -16.12 -7.25
CA THR A 42 5.63 -16.24 -6.32
C THR A 42 6.45 -17.49 -6.59
N ASP A 43 7.77 -17.34 -6.59
CA ASP A 43 8.75 -18.43 -6.60
C ASP A 43 9.20 -18.78 -5.18
N ILE A 44 8.24 -18.73 -4.25
CA ILE A 44 8.40 -19.07 -2.83
C ILE A 44 9.31 -20.26 -2.58
N SER A 45 10.08 -20.18 -1.49
CA SER A 45 11.13 -21.11 -1.09
C SER A 45 12.44 -21.00 -1.88
N ASN A 46 12.52 -20.14 -2.90
CA ASN A 46 13.81 -19.69 -3.41
C ASN A 46 14.62 -18.95 -2.33
N GLU A 47 14.03 -17.90 -1.79
CA GLU A 47 14.57 -17.05 -0.73
C GLU A 47 13.52 -16.88 0.40
N PRO A 48 13.93 -16.48 1.61
CA PRO A 48 12.99 -16.30 2.71
C PRO A 48 11.93 -15.20 2.48
N ASP A 49 12.18 -14.27 1.55
CA ASP A 49 11.41 -13.03 1.38
C ASP A 49 10.06 -13.16 0.72
N ASP A 50 9.87 -14.09 -0.22
CA ASP A 50 8.54 -14.45 -0.71
C ASP A 50 7.64 -14.93 0.46
N GLN A 51 8.18 -15.77 1.35
CA GLN A 51 7.42 -16.30 2.49
C GLN A 51 7.12 -15.20 3.52
N MET A 52 8.09 -14.31 3.79
CA MET A 52 7.87 -13.12 4.63
C MET A 52 6.79 -12.21 4.03
N SER A 53 6.86 -11.94 2.72
CA SER A 53 5.90 -11.09 2.00
C SER A 53 4.51 -11.73 1.98
N LEU A 54 4.40 -13.06 1.89
CA LEU A 54 3.13 -13.77 1.99
C LEU A 54 2.51 -13.63 3.38
N VAL A 55 3.30 -13.74 4.46
CA VAL A 55 2.81 -13.51 5.83
C VAL A 55 2.23 -12.10 5.95
N ARG A 56 2.95 -11.07 5.50
CA ARG A 56 2.43 -9.69 5.51
C ARG A 56 1.19 -9.53 4.62
N LEU A 57 1.17 -10.11 3.42
CA LEU A 57 0.01 -10.04 2.54
C LEU A 57 -1.25 -10.59 3.22
N LEU A 58 -1.13 -11.71 3.95
CA LEU A 58 -2.26 -12.34 4.63
C LEU A 58 -2.81 -11.50 5.80
N THR A 59 -1.97 -10.73 6.49
CA THR A 59 -2.45 -9.79 7.52
C THR A 59 -3.15 -8.55 6.94
N HIS A 60 -3.07 -8.37 5.62
CA HIS A 60 -3.77 -7.33 4.86
C HIS A 60 -4.87 -7.88 3.94
N ALA A 61 -5.18 -9.18 4.02
CA ALA A 61 -6.17 -9.82 3.16
C ALA A 61 -7.61 -9.32 3.40
N ASN A 62 -7.85 -8.58 4.49
CA ASN A 62 -9.09 -7.85 4.69
C ASN A 62 -9.26 -6.64 3.75
N GLU A 63 -8.18 -6.12 3.15
CA GLU A 63 -8.17 -4.91 2.32
C GLU A 63 -7.95 -5.17 0.83
N LEU A 64 -7.63 -6.42 0.48
CA LEU A 64 -7.38 -6.87 -0.88
C LEU A 64 -8.33 -8.03 -1.21
N ASP A 65 -8.78 -8.13 -2.46
CA ASP A 65 -9.43 -9.34 -2.95
C ASP A 65 -8.35 -10.24 -3.57
N LEU A 66 -7.82 -11.17 -2.77
CA LEU A 66 -6.79 -12.12 -3.22
C LEU A 66 -7.42 -13.16 -4.14
N VAL A 67 -7.46 -12.90 -5.45
CA VAL A 67 -8.12 -13.74 -6.46
C VAL A 67 -7.44 -15.10 -6.59
N ASN A 68 -6.11 -15.12 -6.68
CA ASN A 68 -5.30 -16.34 -6.69
C ASN A 68 -3.87 -16.07 -6.18
N ILE A 69 -3.23 -17.13 -5.68
CA ILE A 69 -1.81 -17.16 -5.36
C ILE A 69 -1.19 -18.30 -6.16
N ALA A 70 -0.31 -17.97 -7.09
CA ALA A 70 0.31 -18.92 -8.01
C ALA A 70 1.76 -19.21 -7.61
N ALA A 71 2.08 -20.48 -7.39
CA ALA A 71 3.47 -20.92 -7.34
C ALA A 71 4.06 -20.93 -8.76
N VAL A 72 5.16 -20.21 -8.98
CA VAL A 72 5.84 -20.08 -10.28
C VAL A 72 7.33 -20.37 -10.17
N THR A 73 8.01 -20.38 -11.32
CA THR A 73 9.47 -20.45 -11.41
C THR A 73 10.07 -19.06 -11.58
N SER A 74 11.36 -18.93 -11.35
CA SER A 74 12.17 -17.75 -11.70
C SER A 74 13.56 -18.18 -12.18
N VAL A 75 14.48 -17.25 -12.40
CA VAL A 75 15.89 -17.57 -12.62
C VAL A 75 16.55 -18.22 -11.42
N TRP A 76 16.04 -18.00 -10.21
CA TRP A 76 16.56 -18.53 -8.96
C TRP A 76 15.89 -19.85 -8.55
N LEU A 77 14.66 -20.08 -9.01
CA LEU A 77 13.94 -21.37 -8.89
C LEU A 77 13.43 -21.82 -10.27
N ASN A 78 14.32 -22.34 -11.11
CA ASN A 78 14.12 -22.39 -12.57
C ASN A 78 13.33 -23.59 -13.13
N ASP A 79 13.15 -24.65 -12.35
CA ASP A 79 12.55 -25.91 -12.82
C ASP A 79 11.66 -26.59 -11.76
N THR A 80 11.30 -25.86 -10.69
CA THR A 80 10.45 -26.35 -9.60
C THR A 80 9.54 -25.23 -9.08
N THR A 81 8.48 -25.61 -8.37
CA THR A 81 7.50 -24.72 -7.74
C THR A 81 7.15 -25.26 -6.36
N ASP A 82 6.83 -24.40 -5.39
CA ASP A 82 6.54 -24.83 -4.02
C ASP A 82 5.18 -24.35 -3.46
N ALA A 83 4.10 -24.80 -4.11
CA ALA A 83 2.74 -24.60 -3.60
C ALA A 83 2.48 -25.16 -2.19
N PRO A 84 3.10 -26.28 -1.74
CA PRO A 84 3.00 -26.73 -0.37
C PRO A 84 3.39 -25.68 0.67
N THR A 85 4.44 -24.88 0.43
CA THR A 85 4.84 -23.81 1.36
C THR A 85 3.79 -22.69 1.42
N ILE A 86 3.17 -22.32 0.29
CA ILE A 86 2.04 -21.37 0.28
C ILE A 86 0.91 -21.88 1.20
N LEU A 87 0.53 -23.16 1.04
CA LEU A 87 -0.54 -23.78 1.82
C LEU A 87 -0.19 -23.91 3.31
N ASP A 88 1.08 -24.14 3.64
CA ASP A 88 1.57 -24.19 5.02
C ASP A 88 1.46 -22.82 5.72
N VAL A 89 1.77 -21.72 5.01
CA VAL A 89 1.55 -20.35 5.53
C VAL A 89 0.06 -20.04 5.69
N ILE A 90 -0.77 -20.39 4.70
CA ILE A 90 -2.24 -20.21 4.78
C ILE A 90 -2.84 -21.03 5.92
N THR A 91 -2.30 -22.22 6.19
CA THR A 91 -2.74 -23.05 7.32
C THR A 91 -2.48 -22.35 8.64
N ALA A 92 -1.28 -21.79 8.84
CA ALA A 92 -0.94 -21.01 10.03
C ALA A 92 -1.79 -19.73 10.16
N TYR A 93 -2.12 -19.08 9.04
CA TYR A 93 -3.07 -17.97 9.00
C TYR A 93 -4.47 -18.40 9.47
N GLY A 94 -4.92 -19.59 9.09
CA GLY A 94 -6.19 -20.15 9.55
C GLY A 94 -6.30 -20.35 11.06
N GLU A 95 -5.17 -20.46 11.76
CA GLU A 95 -5.14 -20.54 13.22
C GLU A 95 -5.37 -19.18 13.90
N VAL A 96 -5.16 -18.07 13.18
CA VAL A 96 -5.21 -16.71 13.74
C VAL A 96 -6.30 -15.82 13.13
N VAL A 97 -6.99 -16.28 12.07
CA VAL A 97 -7.97 -15.47 11.33
C VAL A 97 -9.15 -14.98 12.19
N ASP A 98 -9.53 -15.75 13.21
CA ASP A 98 -10.59 -15.34 14.14
C ASP A 98 -10.13 -14.18 15.04
N ASN A 99 -8.87 -14.18 15.48
CA ASN A 99 -8.27 -13.07 16.22
C ASN A 99 -8.15 -11.82 15.35
N LEU A 100 -7.70 -11.98 14.09
CA LEU A 100 -7.68 -10.88 13.12
C LEU A 100 -9.08 -10.27 12.90
N ASN A 101 -10.11 -11.12 12.77
CA ASN A 101 -11.50 -10.69 12.60
C ASN A 101 -12.08 -9.98 13.83
N ALA A 102 -11.52 -10.20 15.03
CA ALA A 102 -11.95 -9.49 16.24
C ALA A 102 -11.51 -8.01 16.27
N ASN A 103 -10.54 -7.63 15.43
CA ASN A 103 -9.93 -6.29 15.37
C ASN A 103 -10.41 -5.45 14.18
N VAL A 104 -11.46 -5.91 13.48
CA VAL A 104 -12.01 -5.23 12.30
C VAL A 104 -13.55 -5.26 12.32
N PRO A 105 -14.21 -4.26 11.73
CA PRO A 105 -15.67 -4.31 11.56
C PRO A 105 -16.05 -5.40 10.55
N GLU A 106 -17.33 -5.81 10.51
CA GLU A 106 -17.83 -6.84 9.59
C GLU A 106 -17.52 -6.53 8.10
N ALA A 107 -17.49 -5.26 7.71
CA ALA A 107 -17.10 -4.85 6.35
C ALA A 107 -15.64 -5.22 6.01
N GLY A 108 -14.78 -5.24 7.04
CA GLY A 108 -13.37 -5.60 6.98
C GLY A 108 -13.08 -7.05 7.29
N LYS A 109 -14.07 -7.94 7.24
CA LYS A 109 -13.84 -9.36 7.50
C LYS A 109 -12.76 -9.95 6.58
N TYR A 110 -11.84 -10.66 7.20
CA TYR A 110 -10.77 -11.40 6.55
C TYR A 110 -11.31 -12.64 5.81
N PRO A 111 -10.74 -13.01 4.64
CA PRO A 111 -11.10 -14.24 3.94
C PRO A 111 -10.73 -15.48 4.76
N SER A 112 -11.49 -16.56 4.63
CA SER A 112 -11.17 -17.79 5.35
C SER A 112 -9.93 -18.48 4.76
N ALA A 113 -9.18 -19.20 5.59
CA ALA A 113 -8.02 -19.98 5.12
C ALA A 113 -8.43 -21.06 4.10
N VAL A 114 -9.64 -21.63 4.20
CA VAL A 114 -10.17 -22.58 3.22
C VAL A 114 -10.37 -21.91 1.87
N ASP A 115 -11.00 -20.73 1.85
CA ASP A 115 -11.20 -19.97 0.61
C ASP A 115 -9.87 -19.57 -0.04
N LEU A 116 -8.87 -19.20 0.77
CA LEU A 116 -7.53 -18.86 0.26
C LEU A 116 -6.79 -20.09 -0.26
N ALA A 117 -6.87 -21.22 0.43
CA ALA A 117 -6.24 -22.47 -0.01
C ALA A 117 -6.82 -22.95 -1.35
N ASP A 118 -8.14 -22.83 -1.55
CA ASP A 118 -8.81 -23.17 -2.81
C ASP A 118 -8.42 -22.25 -3.98
N ARG A 119 -7.85 -21.07 -3.68
CA ARG A 119 -7.34 -20.10 -4.66
C ARG A 119 -5.86 -20.31 -5.00
N VAL A 120 -5.18 -21.28 -4.39
CA VAL A 120 -3.78 -21.62 -4.72
C VAL A 120 -3.73 -22.39 -6.04
N VAL A 121 -2.89 -21.91 -6.97
CA VAL A 121 -2.70 -22.48 -8.31
C VAL A 121 -1.21 -22.61 -8.62
N VAL A 122 -0.86 -23.32 -9.69
CA VAL A 122 0.54 -23.71 -9.98
C VAL A 122 0.88 -23.49 -11.46
N GLY A 123 1.99 -22.77 -11.71
CA GLY A 123 2.55 -22.65 -13.04
C GLY A 123 3.20 -23.96 -13.52
N HIS A 124 3.72 -23.97 -14.74
CA HIS A 124 4.59 -25.07 -15.15
C HIS A 124 5.95 -24.98 -14.45
N PRO A 125 6.57 -26.10 -14.07
CA PRO A 125 7.90 -26.13 -13.44
C PRO A 125 9.00 -25.99 -14.51
N VAL A 126 8.92 -24.95 -15.33
CA VAL A 126 9.88 -24.64 -16.40
C VAL A 126 10.15 -23.14 -16.48
N TYR A 127 11.41 -22.81 -16.72
CA TYR A 127 11.87 -21.42 -16.76
C TYR A 127 11.22 -20.58 -17.87
N GLY A 128 10.51 -19.53 -17.46
CA GLY A 128 10.07 -18.45 -18.33
C GLY A 128 9.25 -18.90 -19.53
N LEU A 129 9.64 -18.44 -20.72
CA LEU A 129 8.99 -18.76 -22.00
C LEU A 129 9.05 -20.23 -22.40
N ALA A 130 9.77 -21.10 -21.67
CA ALA A 130 9.64 -22.54 -21.85
C ALA A 130 8.19 -23.00 -21.58
N ALA A 131 7.46 -22.33 -20.69
CA ALA A 131 6.06 -22.61 -20.38
C ALA A 131 5.16 -22.51 -21.62
N LEU A 132 5.49 -21.66 -22.60
CA LEU A 132 4.70 -21.51 -23.84
C LEU A 132 4.82 -22.72 -24.79
N LYS A 133 5.72 -23.66 -24.50
CA LYS A 133 5.94 -24.89 -25.28
C LYS A 133 5.26 -26.11 -24.67
N GLU A 134 4.69 -25.97 -23.48
CA GLU A 134 3.92 -27.02 -22.85
C GLU A 134 2.65 -27.30 -23.66
N PRO A 135 2.21 -28.57 -23.73
CA PRO A 135 1.12 -28.97 -24.63
C PRO A 135 -0.23 -28.38 -24.21
N GLU A 136 -0.40 -28.07 -22.92
CA GLU A 136 -1.63 -27.55 -22.34
C GLU A 136 -1.31 -26.42 -21.37
N PRO A 137 -2.17 -25.40 -21.24
CA PRO A 137 -1.98 -24.33 -20.27
C PRO A 137 -1.83 -24.85 -18.83
N SER A 138 -1.07 -24.18 -17.98
CA SER A 138 -1.04 -24.48 -16.54
C SER A 138 -2.39 -24.19 -15.87
N ASN A 139 -2.65 -24.74 -14.68
CA ASN A 139 -3.87 -24.35 -13.94
C ASN A 139 -3.81 -22.88 -13.50
N ALA A 140 -2.61 -22.34 -13.21
CA ALA A 140 -2.42 -20.93 -12.91
C ALA A 140 -2.76 -20.03 -14.11
N SER A 141 -2.32 -20.36 -15.32
CA SER A 141 -2.67 -19.58 -16.52
C SER A 141 -4.17 -19.60 -16.81
N ARG A 142 -4.82 -20.77 -16.71
CA ARG A 142 -6.29 -20.86 -16.83
C ARG A 142 -7.02 -20.05 -15.77
N ALA A 143 -6.54 -20.08 -14.53
CA ALA A 143 -7.12 -19.29 -13.44
C ALA A 143 -6.96 -17.79 -13.71
N LEU A 144 -5.79 -17.34 -14.16
CA LEU A 144 -5.55 -15.94 -14.53
C LEU A 144 -6.47 -15.47 -15.66
N VAL A 145 -6.61 -16.25 -16.74
CA VAL A 145 -7.55 -15.93 -17.83
C VAL A 145 -8.98 -15.82 -17.30
N SER A 146 -9.41 -16.79 -16.49
CA SER A 146 -10.75 -16.81 -15.91
C SER A 146 -10.99 -15.62 -14.96
N ALA A 147 -10.00 -15.26 -14.15
CA ALA A 147 -10.05 -14.15 -13.22
C ALA A 147 -10.20 -12.81 -13.94
N VAL A 148 -9.48 -12.61 -15.05
CA VAL A 148 -9.60 -11.39 -15.86
C VAL A 148 -10.96 -11.34 -16.56
N ASP A 149 -11.47 -12.46 -17.08
CA ASP A 149 -12.76 -12.50 -17.75
C ASP A 149 -13.96 -12.32 -16.82
N ALA A 150 -13.82 -12.71 -15.55
CA ALA A 150 -14.92 -12.71 -14.58
C ALA A 150 -15.36 -11.32 -14.09
N SER A 151 -14.63 -10.25 -14.42
CA SER A 151 -14.94 -8.88 -13.99
C SER A 151 -14.44 -7.84 -14.99
N ASP A 152 -15.08 -6.67 -14.99
CA ASP A 152 -14.60 -5.47 -15.69
C ASP A 152 -13.60 -4.67 -14.85
N GLU A 153 -13.53 -4.96 -13.54
CA GLU A 153 -12.61 -4.31 -12.62
C GLU A 153 -11.16 -4.76 -12.87
N PRO A 154 -10.19 -3.86 -12.65
CA PRO A 154 -8.77 -4.16 -12.58
C PRO A 154 -8.40 -5.47 -11.91
N LEU A 155 -7.45 -6.19 -12.51
CA LEU A 155 -6.70 -7.25 -11.83
C LEU A 155 -5.22 -6.87 -11.76
N TRP A 156 -4.72 -6.72 -10.53
CA TRP A 156 -3.31 -6.52 -10.24
C TRP A 156 -2.59 -7.86 -10.24
N VAL A 157 -1.64 -8.04 -11.15
CA VAL A 157 -0.81 -9.23 -11.27
C VAL A 157 0.58 -8.90 -10.70
N LEU A 158 0.89 -9.49 -9.55
CA LEU A 158 2.11 -9.22 -8.79
C LEU A 158 3.12 -10.33 -9.05
N GLY A 159 4.19 -10.04 -9.79
CA GLY A 159 5.27 -10.96 -10.08
C GLY A 159 6.40 -10.81 -9.07
N TRP A 160 6.40 -11.65 -8.05
CA TRP A 160 7.48 -11.79 -7.07
C TRP A 160 8.62 -12.58 -7.70
N GLY A 161 8.28 -13.67 -8.39
CA GLY A 161 9.21 -14.46 -9.22
C GLY A 161 9.16 -14.16 -10.72
N GLY A 162 9.09 -15.22 -11.52
CA GLY A 162 8.95 -15.11 -12.98
C GLY A 162 7.54 -14.70 -13.41
N ALA A 163 7.44 -14.09 -14.59
CA ALA A 163 6.17 -13.67 -15.20
C ALA A 163 5.61 -14.72 -16.19
N ASN A 164 6.05 -15.98 -16.08
CA ASN A 164 5.73 -17.05 -17.03
C ASN A 164 4.22 -17.36 -17.13
N VAL A 165 3.50 -17.39 -16.01
CA VAL A 165 2.04 -17.61 -15.98
C VAL A 165 1.29 -16.50 -16.71
N LEU A 166 1.69 -15.24 -16.53
CA LEU A 166 1.13 -14.11 -17.25
C LEU A 166 1.42 -14.21 -18.76
N ALA A 167 2.66 -14.55 -19.14
CA ALA A 167 3.01 -14.75 -20.54
C ALA A 167 2.20 -15.90 -21.18
N GLU A 168 1.98 -16.99 -20.45
CA GLU A 168 1.16 -18.12 -20.88
C GLU A 168 -0.31 -17.73 -21.09
N ALA A 169 -0.90 -16.99 -20.14
CA ALA A 169 -2.26 -16.48 -20.25
C ALA A 169 -2.41 -15.55 -21.47
N LEU A 170 -1.48 -14.62 -21.64
CA LEU A 170 -1.46 -13.68 -22.75
C LEU A 170 -1.23 -14.39 -24.11
N ASN A 171 -0.38 -15.40 -24.16
CA ASN A 171 -0.19 -16.23 -25.36
C ASN A 171 -1.47 -17.03 -25.70
N THR A 172 -2.14 -17.56 -24.68
CA THR A 172 -3.40 -18.30 -24.84
C THR A 172 -4.48 -17.40 -25.46
N ILE A 173 -4.71 -16.20 -24.93
CA ILE A 173 -5.70 -15.28 -25.52
C ILE A 173 -5.29 -14.83 -26.92
N LYS A 174 -3.99 -14.57 -27.15
CA LYS A 174 -3.47 -14.09 -28.45
C LYS A 174 -3.70 -15.09 -29.58
N THR A 175 -3.75 -16.38 -29.24
CA THR A 175 -3.96 -17.47 -30.19
C THR A 175 -5.42 -17.93 -30.31
N SER A 176 -6.29 -17.51 -29.38
CA SER A 176 -7.67 -18.00 -29.29
C SER A 176 -8.76 -16.92 -29.45
N ARG A 177 -8.41 -15.64 -29.43
CA ARG A 177 -9.36 -14.51 -29.45
C ARG A 177 -9.13 -13.54 -30.61
N HIS A 178 -10.13 -12.71 -30.89
CA HIS A 178 -10.02 -11.59 -31.83
C HIS A 178 -9.28 -10.39 -31.22
N GLU A 179 -8.77 -9.48 -32.07
CA GLU A 179 -7.96 -8.33 -31.63
C GLU A 179 -8.66 -7.45 -30.58
N ASP A 180 -9.94 -7.15 -30.76
CA ASP A 180 -10.71 -6.34 -29.80
C ASP A 180 -10.83 -7.03 -28.42
N GLU A 181 -11.05 -8.34 -28.40
CA GLU A 181 -11.15 -9.13 -27.17
C GLU A 181 -9.78 -9.22 -26.44
N ILE A 182 -8.69 -9.25 -27.21
CA ILE A 182 -7.32 -9.20 -26.66
C ILE A 182 -7.07 -7.82 -26.04
N ALA A 183 -7.44 -6.74 -26.73
CA ALA A 183 -7.28 -5.38 -26.23
C ALA A 183 -8.08 -5.16 -24.94
N ASP A 184 -9.33 -5.65 -24.89
CA ASP A 184 -10.16 -5.59 -23.69
C ASP A 184 -9.59 -6.42 -22.53
N PHE A 185 -9.01 -7.59 -22.81
CA PHE A 185 -8.32 -8.38 -21.78
C PHE A 185 -7.11 -7.63 -21.22
N VAL A 186 -6.25 -7.09 -22.10
CA VAL A 186 -5.02 -6.37 -21.71
C VAL A 186 -5.33 -5.11 -20.91
N ARG A 187 -6.38 -4.36 -21.28
CA ARG A 187 -6.81 -3.14 -20.56
C ARG A 187 -7.23 -3.41 -19.11
N LYS A 188 -7.62 -4.65 -18.78
CA LYS A 188 -8.02 -5.03 -17.42
C LYS A 188 -6.82 -5.39 -16.52
N LEU A 189 -5.64 -5.62 -17.08
CA LEU A 189 -4.44 -6.00 -16.34
C LEU A 189 -3.63 -4.80 -15.85
N ARG A 190 -3.17 -4.89 -14.60
CA ARG A 190 -2.12 -4.03 -14.04
C ARG A 190 -1.04 -4.95 -13.54
N VAL A 191 0.17 -4.79 -14.02
CA VAL A 191 1.27 -5.71 -13.69
C VAL A 191 2.29 -4.97 -12.86
N TYR A 192 2.75 -5.56 -11.77
CA TYR A 192 3.95 -5.11 -11.06
C TYR A 192 4.86 -6.32 -10.92
N THR A 193 6.04 -6.26 -11.53
CA THR A 193 7.11 -7.26 -11.32
C THR A 193 8.29 -6.70 -10.55
N ILE A 194 8.84 -7.52 -9.64
CA ILE A 194 10.10 -7.26 -8.94
C ILE A 194 11.25 -7.57 -9.90
N SER A 195 11.66 -6.54 -10.67
CA SER A 195 12.81 -6.56 -11.60
C SER A 195 12.82 -7.61 -12.73
N ASP A 196 11.68 -8.23 -13.06
CA ASP A 196 11.56 -9.38 -13.98
C ASP A 196 12.58 -10.49 -13.73
N GLN A 197 12.14 -11.57 -13.07
CA GLN A 197 13.05 -12.65 -12.71
C GLN A 197 13.13 -13.78 -13.77
N ASP A 198 12.60 -13.56 -14.97
CA ASP A 198 12.70 -14.49 -16.10
C ASP A 198 12.69 -13.78 -17.46
N ASN A 199 12.68 -14.54 -18.56
CA ASN A 199 12.59 -13.98 -19.92
C ASN A 199 11.15 -13.68 -20.39
N SER A 200 10.15 -13.84 -19.53
CA SER A 200 8.74 -13.64 -19.84
C SER A 200 8.36 -12.16 -19.77
N GLY A 201 8.85 -11.41 -18.77
CA GLY A 201 8.56 -9.98 -18.60
C GLY A 201 8.88 -9.12 -19.84
N PRO A 202 10.11 -9.17 -20.38
CA PRO A 202 10.45 -8.49 -21.62
C PRO A 202 9.61 -8.94 -22.82
N TRP A 203 9.27 -10.23 -22.91
CA TRP A 203 8.40 -10.75 -23.97
C TRP A 203 6.98 -10.19 -23.87
N ILE A 204 6.42 -10.07 -22.67
CA ILE A 204 5.10 -9.47 -22.43
C ILE A 204 5.09 -8.03 -22.93
N ARG A 205 6.03 -7.20 -22.46
CA ARG A 205 6.12 -5.79 -22.86
C ARG A 205 6.33 -5.61 -24.36
N TRP A 206 7.06 -6.52 -25.03
CA TRP A 206 7.23 -6.49 -26.47
C TRP A 206 5.97 -6.86 -27.26
N ASN A 207 5.18 -7.81 -26.76
CA ASN A 207 4.01 -8.35 -27.47
C ASN A 207 2.71 -7.64 -27.14
N PHE A 208 2.63 -6.95 -26.00
CA PHE A 208 1.46 -6.25 -25.49
C PHE A 208 1.88 -4.86 -24.97
N PRO A 209 2.37 -3.96 -25.84
CA PRO A 209 3.04 -2.72 -25.41
C PRO A 209 2.14 -1.79 -24.60
N THR A 210 0.82 -1.86 -24.77
CA THR A 210 -0.16 -1.03 -24.05
C THR A 210 -0.54 -1.59 -22.67
N ILE A 211 0.01 -2.72 -22.25
CA ILE A 211 -0.26 -3.28 -20.91
C ILE A 211 0.32 -2.33 -19.84
N PHE A 212 -0.47 -2.05 -18.81
CA PHE A 212 -0.01 -1.31 -17.64
C PHE A 212 1.01 -2.19 -16.89
N TYR A 213 2.28 -1.79 -16.87
CA TYR A 213 3.37 -2.63 -16.38
C TYR A 213 4.40 -1.82 -15.59
N ILE A 214 4.43 -2.02 -14.28
CA ILE A 214 5.43 -1.47 -13.36
C ILE A 214 6.61 -2.44 -13.25
N VAL A 215 7.81 -1.94 -13.51
CA VAL A 215 9.05 -2.72 -13.41
C VAL A 215 10.27 -1.84 -13.20
N SER A 216 11.21 -2.30 -12.37
CA SER A 216 12.54 -1.71 -12.31
C SER A 216 13.38 -2.21 -13.49
N ILE A 217 13.64 -1.34 -14.47
CA ILE A 217 14.45 -1.67 -15.65
C ILE A 217 15.94 -1.45 -15.35
N HIS A 218 16.72 -2.53 -15.34
CA HIS A 218 18.17 -2.49 -15.19
C HIS A 218 18.83 -3.68 -15.91
N GLY A 219 20.17 -3.74 -15.91
CA GLY A 219 20.88 -4.92 -16.39
C GLY A 219 20.48 -6.16 -15.58
N PHE A 220 20.36 -7.32 -16.22
CA PHE A 220 19.93 -8.54 -15.49
C PHE A 220 20.85 -8.79 -14.28
N SER A 221 20.25 -9.11 -13.13
CA SER A 221 20.91 -9.30 -11.82
C SER A 221 21.51 -8.03 -11.17
N GLU A 222 21.30 -6.83 -11.70
CA GLU A 222 21.66 -5.57 -11.02
C GLU A 222 20.67 -5.19 -9.89
N TYR A 223 20.35 -6.12 -8.99
CA TYR A 223 19.45 -5.91 -7.85
C TYR A 223 20.00 -4.96 -6.78
N GLY A 224 21.13 -4.30 -7.01
CA GLY A 224 21.64 -3.24 -6.15
C GLY A 224 21.04 -1.88 -6.45
N ILE A 225 20.27 -1.74 -7.53
CA ILE A 225 19.71 -0.46 -7.95
C ILE A 225 18.18 -0.38 -8.11
N PRO A 226 17.32 -1.40 -8.08
CA PRO A 226 15.89 -1.20 -8.32
C PRO A 226 15.17 -0.47 -7.17
N THR A 227 13.99 0.11 -7.39
CA THR A 227 13.24 0.85 -6.34
C THR A 227 12.88 -0.03 -5.13
N TRP A 228 12.49 -1.28 -5.36
CA TRP A 228 11.92 -2.16 -4.33
C TRP A 228 12.90 -2.44 -3.17
N ILE A 229 14.22 -2.38 -3.38
CA ILE A 229 15.18 -2.53 -2.28
C ILE A 229 15.09 -1.40 -1.25
N GLY A 230 14.37 -0.31 -1.51
CA GLY A 230 14.06 0.69 -0.49
C GLY A 230 13.31 0.12 0.72
N ILE A 231 12.69 -1.07 0.60
CA ILE A 231 12.04 -1.74 1.72
C ILE A 231 13.01 -1.98 2.89
N SER A 232 14.23 -2.50 2.62
CA SER A 232 15.23 -2.82 3.67
C SER A 232 16.68 -3.04 3.18
N GLY A 233 17.01 -2.64 1.95
CA GLY A 233 18.25 -3.05 1.27
C GLY A 233 19.49 -2.28 1.70
N GLU A 234 19.36 -1.21 2.50
CA GLU A 234 20.43 -0.25 2.76
C GLU A 234 21.60 -0.83 3.57
N VAL A 235 21.38 -1.91 4.32
CA VAL A 235 22.46 -2.59 5.08
C VAL A 235 23.37 -3.34 4.13
N LEU A 236 22.78 -4.01 3.14
CA LEU A 236 23.50 -4.87 2.19
C LEU A 236 24.03 -4.07 0.98
N ARG A 237 23.38 -2.94 0.65
CA ARG A 237 23.70 -2.07 -0.49
C ARG A 237 23.91 -0.63 0.00
N PRO A 238 25.03 0.03 -0.34
CA PRO A 238 25.38 1.33 0.22
C PRO A 238 24.63 2.50 -0.47
N PHE A 239 23.30 2.50 -0.41
CA PHE A 239 22.47 3.64 -0.82
C PHE A 239 21.94 4.39 0.40
N ASP A 240 21.68 5.69 0.22
CA ASP A 240 21.05 6.59 1.20
C ASP A 240 21.48 6.35 2.66
N ALA A 241 22.78 6.21 2.92
CA ALA A 241 23.28 5.89 4.26
C ALA A 241 22.84 6.94 5.30
N GLY A 242 22.13 6.49 6.35
CA GLY A 242 21.52 7.36 7.36
C GLY A 242 20.19 7.98 6.95
N GLY A 243 19.66 7.64 5.77
CA GLY A 243 18.33 7.99 5.29
C GLY A 243 17.24 7.16 5.97
N PRO A 244 17.08 5.88 5.59
CA PRO A 244 16.13 4.96 6.20
C PRO A 244 16.41 4.68 7.69
N ASP A 245 15.36 4.40 8.46
CA ASP A 245 15.52 3.80 9.79
C ASP A 245 15.74 2.29 9.66
N THR A 246 16.99 1.86 9.82
CA THR A 246 17.38 0.46 9.77
C THR A 246 16.96 -0.32 11.02
N SER A 247 16.67 0.34 12.14
CA SER A 247 16.30 -0.37 13.38
C SER A 247 14.99 -1.14 13.25
N LEU A 248 14.10 -0.70 12.37
CA LEU A 248 12.78 -1.29 12.11
C LEU A 248 12.79 -2.52 11.21
N VAL A 249 13.96 -2.95 10.72
CA VAL A 249 14.09 -4.05 9.74
C VAL A 249 15.06 -5.14 10.18
N THR A 250 15.63 -5.03 11.39
CA THR A 250 16.57 -6.02 11.91
C THR A 250 15.85 -7.32 12.27
N ASN A 251 16.58 -8.44 12.24
CA ASN A 251 15.99 -9.70 12.69
C ASN A 251 15.57 -9.65 14.17
N GLU A 252 16.24 -8.83 14.99
CA GLU A 252 15.87 -8.58 16.38
C GLU A 252 14.53 -7.86 16.51
N TRP A 253 14.31 -6.78 15.73
CA TRP A 253 13.03 -6.07 15.72
C TRP A 253 11.91 -6.97 15.19
N LEU A 254 12.19 -7.76 14.14
CA LEU A 254 11.23 -8.71 13.58
C LEU A 254 10.88 -9.83 14.56
N GLU A 255 11.83 -10.27 15.39
CA GLU A 255 11.56 -11.24 16.46
C GLU A 255 10.58 -10.68 17.49
N GLU A 256 10.78 -9.43 17.89
CA GLU A 256 9.97 -8.76 18.90
C GLU A 256 8.55 -8.43 18.41
N HIS A 257 8.42 -7.99 17.16
CA HIS A 257 7.17 -7.39 16.68
C HIS A 257 6.42 -8.23 15.64
N ILE A 258 7.11 -9.09 14.89
CA ILE A 258 6.52 -9.77 13.73
C ILE A 258 6.40 -11.28 13.95
N ARG A 259 7.41 -11.94 14.53
CA ARG A 259 7.44 -13.41 14.71
C ARG A 259 6.60 -13.87 15.90
N LEU A 260 5.36 -13.40 15.94
CA LEU A 260 4.39 -13.64 16.99
C LEU A 260 3.41 -14.76 16.60
N GLY A 261 3.19 -15.72 17.51
CA GLY A 261 2.19 -16.76 17.35
C GLY A 261 2.41 -17.71 16.15
N PRO A 262 1.37 -18.48 15.76
CA PRO A 262 1.47 -19.48 14.68
C PRO A 262 1.83 -18.88 13.32
N LEU A 263 1.20 -17.75 12.96
CA LEU A 263 1.48 -17.08 11.69
C LEU A 263 2.88 -16.46 11.67
N GLY A 264 3.29 -15.78 12.75
CA GLY A 264 4.64 -15.22 12.86
C GLY A 264 5.75 -16.28 12.88
N ALA A 265 5.47 -17.51 13.32
CA ALA A 265 6.41 -18.62 13.20
C ALA A 265 6.72 -19.02 11.73
N LYS A 266 5.90 -18.57 10.77
CA LYS A 266 6.18 -18.69 9.33
C LYS A 266 6.96 -17.51 8.78
N TYR A 267 7.18 -16.45 9.56
CA TYR A 267 7.99 -15.31 9.14
C TYR A 267 9.47 -15.58 9.42
N LEU A 268 10.24 -15.87 8.37
CA LEU A 268 11.61 -16.40 8.48
C LEU A 268 12.64 -15.33 8.89
N ASN A 269 13.86 -15.79 9.20
CA ASN A 269 15.03 -14.91 9.29
C ASN A 269 15.51 -14.54 7.89
N TRP A 270 15.66 -13.26 7.62
CA TRP A 270 16.16 -12.81 6.33
C TRP A 270 17.69 -12.93 6.25
N SER A 271 18.19 -13.28 5.06
CA SER A 271 19.64 -13.48 4.79
C SER A 271 20.26 -12.40 3.89
N PHE A 272 19.45 -11.73 3.06
CA PHE A 272 19.88 -10.64 2.18
C PHE A 272 19.15 -9.35 2.49
N ILE A 273 17.89 -9.26 2.08
CA ILE A 273 16.98 -8.19 2.45
C ILE A 273 15.69 -8.80 2.99
N MET A 274 14.92 -8.01 3.71
CA MET A 274 13.59 -8.33 4.19
C MET A 274 12.56 -7.96 3.12
N GLU A 275 11.69 -8.92 2.77
CA GLU A 275 10.48 -8.69 1.97
C GLU A 275 10.69 -7.89 0.66
N GLY A 276 11.59 -8.35 -0.21
CA GLY A 276 11.85 -7.69 -1.50
C GLY A 276 10.61 -7.51 -2.36
N ASP A 277 9.62 -8.39 -2.23
CA ASP A 277 8.42 -8.40 -3.06
C ASP A 277 7.25 -7.60 -2.51
N THR A 278 7.27 -7.29 -1.22
CA THR A 278 6.19 -6.57 -0.53
C THR A 278 5.83 -5.22 -1.15
N PRO A 279 6.78 -4.41 -1.68
CA PRO A 279 6.44 -3.17 -2.39
C PRO A 279 5.40 -3.34 -3.51
N SER A 280 5.28 -4.53 -4.11
CA SER A 280 4.31 -4.82 -5.18
C SER A 280 2.84 -4.70 -4.74
N PHE A 281 2.52 -4.91 -3.45
CA PHE A 281 1.16 -4.78 -2.93
C PHE A 281 0.98 -3.63 -1.93
N LEU A 282 2.05 -3.09 -1.33
CA LEU A 282 1.91 -1.97 -0.39
C LEU A 282 1.26 -0.74 -1.02
N GLY A 283 1.51 -0.50 -2.31
CA GLY A 283 0.89 0.59 -3.08
C GLY A 283 -0.60 0.38 -3.37
N LEU A 284 -1.15 -0.81 -3.07
CA LEU A 284 -2.56 -1.16 -3.26
C LEU A 284 -3.38 -0.93 -1.99
N LEU A 285 -2.73 -0.80 -0.83
CA LEU A 285 -3.42 -0.69 0.44
C LEU A 285 -4.18 0.65 0.54
N PRO A 286 -5.44 0.66 1.02
CA PRO A 286 -6.26 1.85 1.17
C PRO A 286 -5.86 2.65 2.43
N ASN A 287 -4.69 3.26 2.41
CA ASN A 287 -4.14 4.07 3.51
C ASN A 287 -4.34 5.58 3.32
N GLY A 288 -4.85 6.01 2.16
CA GLY A 288 -5.19 7.40 1.84
C GLY A 288 -4.07 8.20 1.20
N LEU A 289 -2.88 7.61 1.13
CA LEU A 289 -1.71 8.11 0.40
C LEU A 289 -1.68 7.52 -1.02
N ASN A 290 -1.93 6.22 -1.10
CA ASN A 290 -1.82 5.42 -2.30
C ASN A 290 -2.90 5.78 -3.33
N ALA A 291 -2.53 5.69 -4.60
CA ALA A 291 -3.44 5.76 -5.74
C ALA A 291 -2.98 4.71 -6.76
N PRO A 292 -3.47 3.46 -6.69
CA PRO A 292 -2.93 2.34 -7.46
C PRO A 292 -2.88 2.59 -8.97
N GLU A 293 -3.92 3.19 -9.55
CA GLU A 293 -3.98 3.52 -10.97
C GLU A 293 -3.07 4.69 -11.39
N HIS A 294 -2.37 5.31 -10.43
CA HIS A 294 -1.45 6.43 -10.63
C HIS A 294 -0.05 6.13 -10.02
N PRO A 295 0.76 5.25 -10.63
CA PRO A 295 2.10 4.94 -10.12
C PRO A 295 3.00 6.17 -9.98
N GLU A 296 2.74 7.20 -10.79
CA GLU A 296 3.48 8.45 -10.81
C GLU A 296 3.23 9.34 -9.58
N TRP A 297 2.17 9.04 -8.81
CA TRP A 297 1.80 9.77 -7.60
C TRP A 297 2.59 9.34 -6.37
N GLY A 298 3.16 8.14 -6.37
CA GLY A 298 3.92 7.58 -5.26
C GLY A 298 3.04 7.11 -4.11
N GLY A 299 3.62 6.25 -3.28
CA GLY A 299 2.97 5.66 -2.12
C GLY A 299 3.87 4.64 -1.45
N TRP A 300 3.32 3.79 -0.59
CA TRP A 300 4.12 2.81 0.15
C TRP A 300 4.84 1.79 -0.76
N GLY A 301 4.30 1.53 -1.95
CA GLY A 301 4.91 0.65 -2.96
C GLY A 301 6.01 1.29 -3.82
N GLY A 302 6.33 2.57 -3.59
CA GLY A 302 7.26 3.35 -4.42
C GLY A 302 6.55 4.30 -5.39
N ARG A 303 7.34 4.95 -6.25
CA ARG A 303 6.86 5.84 -7.31
C ARG A 303 7.48 5.47 -8.65
N TYR A 304 6.65 5.46 -9.70
CA TYR A 304 7.05 5.01 -11.03
C TYR A 304 6.48 5.93 -12.09
N ILE A 305 7.27 6.30 -13.09
CA ILE A 305 6.84 7.13 -14.21
C ILE A 305 6.94 6.32 -15.50
N LEU A 306 6.16 6.68 -16.52
CA LEU A 306 6.27 6.05 -17.84
C LEU A 306 7.74 6.11 -18.32
N ALA A 307 8.27 4.95 -18.69
CA ALA A 307 9.60 4.80 -19.25
C ALA A 307 9.70 5.48 -20.63
N ASP A 308 8.57 5.58 -21.33
CA ASP A 308 8.42 6.29 -22.59
C ASP A 308 7.41 7.43 -22.46
N ALA A 309 7.89 8.66 -22.61
CA ALA A 309 7.08 9.88 -22.53
C ALA A 309 6.05 10.00 -23.68
N SER A 310 6.14 9.19 -24.74
CA SER A 310 5.17 9.20 -25.84
C SER A 310 3.81 8.62 -25.42
N GLY A 311 3.78 7.75 -24.40
CA GLY A 311 2.60 6.99 -24.01
C GLY A 311 2.28 5.79 -24.91
N GLU A 312 3.11 5.49 -25.92
CA GLU A 312 2.94 4.33 -26.81
C GLU A 312 3.18 3.00 -26.09
N THR A 313 3.92 3.03 -24.97
CA THR A 313 4.09 1.87 -24.08
C THR A 313 3.54 2.17 -22.69
N GLY A 314 2.81 1.22 -22.11
CA GLY A 314 2.27 1.28 -20.74
C GLY A 314 3.29 0.87 -19.67
N THR A 315 4.59 0.98 -19.98
CA THR A 315 5.65 0.55 -19.06
C THR A 315 6.07 1.69 -18.14
N PHE A 316 5.93 1.49 -16.83
CA PHE A 316 6.38 2.38 -15.78
C PHE A 316 7.69 1.87 -15.18
N SER A 317 8.63 2.78 -14.95
CA SER A 317 9.94 2.50 -14.36
C SER A 317 10.22 3.44 -13.19
N ASP A 318 11.22 3.06 -12.38
CA ASP A 318 11.62 3.75 -11.16
C ASP A 318 11.64 5.27 -11.27
N ALA A 319 11.05 5.96 -10.29
CA ALA A 319 11.13 7.40 -10.12
C ALA A 319 11.74 7.77 -8.76
N SER A 320 12.45 8.90 -8.71
CA SER A 320 13.14 9.34 -7.50
C SER A 320 12.30 10.26 -6.64
N ASP A 321 12.35 10.09 -5.33
CA ASP A 321 11.73 10.98 -4.37
C ASP A 321 12.75 11.80 -3.59
N PHE A 322 12.31 12.97 -3.17
CA PHE A 322 13.01 13.79 -2.21
C PHE A 322 12.55 13.37 -0.80
N ALA A 323 13.49 12.97 0.05
CA ALA A 323 13.20 12.60 1.43
C ALA A 323 14.24 13.14 2.40
N ILE A 324 13.81 13.32 3.65
CA ILE A 324 14.68 13.68 4.78
C ILE A 324 14.95 12.40 5.56
N GLY A 325 16.23 12.11 5.79
CA GLY A 325 16.66 10.92 6.52
C GLY A 325 16.58 11.05 8.04
N VAL A 326 16.73 9.93 8.74
CA VAL A 326 16.90 9.90 10.21
C VAL A 326 18.16 10.65 10.67
N ASN A 327 19.19 10.71 9.82
CA ASN A 327 20.38 11.53 10.03
C ASN A 327 20.17 13.03 9.77
N ASN A 328 18.93 13.45 9.49
CA ASN A 328 18.51 14.80 9.15
C ASN A 328 19.09 15.34 7.82
N GLU A 329 19.78 14.53 7.04
CA GLU A 329 20.24 14.87 5.69
C GLU A 329 19.11 14.71 4.67
N THR A 330 19.40 15.12 3.44
CA THR A 330 18.45 15.15 2.35
C THR A 330 18.90 14.20 1.25
N PHE A 331 17.95 13.38 0.80
CA PHE A 331 18.16 12.35 -0.21
C PHE A 331 17.26 12.63 -1.40
N LEU A 332 17.77 12.37 -2.60
CA LEU A 332 17.02 12.34 -3.85
C LEU A 332 17.34 11.02 -4.54
N SER A 333 16.50 10.02 -4.34
CA SER A 333 16.76 8.67 -4.86
C SER A 333 15.45 7.93 -5.13
N LYS A 334 15.51 6.88 -5.94
CA LYS A 334 14.36 5.99 -6.14
C LYS A 334 14.03 5.14 -4.91
N TYR A 335 15.02 4.79 -4.10
CA TYR A 335 14.80 4.06 -2.86
C TYR A 335 13.99 4.90 -1.86
N ALA A 336 14.21 6.22 -1.85
CA ALA A 336 13.48 7.17 -1.02
C ALA A 336 11.98 7.19 -1.31
N SER A 337 11.55 6.75 -2.50
CA SER A 337 10.12 6.61 -2.80
C SER A 337 9.44 5.52 -1.99
N VAL A 338 10.20 4.60 -1.40
CA VAL A 338 9.73 3.52 -0.50
C VAL A 338 10.11 3.81 0.95
N TRP A 339 11.41 3.96 1.25
CA TRP A 339 11.87 3.97 2.65
C TRP A 339 11.36 5.16 3.46
N ARG A 340 10.97 6.27 2.81
CA ARG A 340 10.36 7.42 3.49
C ARG A 340 9.07 7.08 4.24
N TRP A 341 8.43 5.96 3.87
CA TRP A 341 7.19 5.47 4.48
C TRP A 341 7.42 4.33 5.48
N ARG A 342 8.68 3.95 5.72
CA ARG A 342 9.01 2.72 6.44
C ARG A 342 8.45 2.64 7.84
N GLU A 343 8.55 3.70 8.59
CA GLU A 343 7.98 3.75 9.94
C GLU A 343 6.49 3.39 9.92
N ALA A 344 5.73 3.98 9.00
CA ALA A 344 4.29 3.76 8.92
C ALA A 344 3.94 2.31 8.53
N PHE A 345 4.53 1.77 7.46
CA PHE A 345 4.20 0.41 7.03
C PHE A 345 4.79 -0.68 7.94
N GLN A 346 5.86 -0.40 8.70
CA GLN A 346 6.40 -1.34 9.68
C GLN A 346 5.50 -1.40 10.93
N TRP A 347 5.03 -0.25 11.42
CA TRP A 347 4.12 -0.25 12.57
C TRP A 347 2.72 -0.77 12.24
N ASP A 348 2.21 -0.51 11.02
CA ASP A 348 0.99 -1.15 10.52
C ASP A 348 1.13 -2.68 10.50
N PHE A 349 2.26 -3.22 10.02
CA PHE A 349 2.49 -4.66 10.04
C PHE A 349 2.63 -5.22 11.47
N ALA A 350 3.38 -4.54 12.35
CA ALA A 350 3.53 -4.94 13.74
C ALA A 350 2.19 -4.96 14.49
N ALA A 351 1.34 -3.94 14.31
CA ALA A 351 0.01 -3.92 14.92
C ALA A 351 -0.83 -5.11 14.46
N ARG A 352 -0.85 -5.41 13.15
CA ARG A 352 -1.59 -6.57 12.62
C ARG A 352 -1.04 -7.92 13.04
N MET A 353 0.27 -8.04 13.24
CA MET A 353 0.84 -9.23 13.87
C MET A 353 0.41 -9.33 15.34
N GLY A 354 0.31 -8.20 16.05
CA GLY A 354 -0.32 -8.12 17.36
C GLY A 354 -1.79 -8.57 17.36
N TRP A 355 -2.57 -8.23 16.32
CA TRP A 355 -3.95 -8.69 16.15
C TRP A 355 -4.08 -10.22 15.99
N SER A 356 -3.00 -10.90 15.61
CA SER A 356 -2.99 -12.34 15.37
C SER A 356 -2.79 -13.18 16.64
N VAL A 357 -2.45 -12.55 17.76
CA VAL A 357 -2.22 -13.22 19.04
C VAL A 357 -3.25 -12.82 20.08
N ASP A 358 -3.51 -13.72 21.03
CA ASP A 358 -4.38 -13.40 22.16
C ASP A 358 -3.70 -12.35 23.04
N VAL A 359 -4.35 -11.19 23.19
CA VAL A 359 -3.96 -10.20 24.20
C VAL A 359 -4.56 -10.58 25.55
N ASP A 360 -3.75 -10.45 26.61
CA ASP A 360 -4.23 -10.63 27.98
C ASP A 360 -5.16 -9.48 28.35
N ALA A 361 -6.47 -9.72 28.29
CA ALA A 361 -7.51 -8.72 28.55
C ALA A 361 -7.49 -8.15 30.00
N ASP A 362 -6.72 -8.77 30.91
CA ASP A 362 -6.53 -8.31 32.29
C ASP A 362 -5.26 -7.45 32.48
N ALA A 363 -4.47 -7.21 31.43
CA ALA A 363 -3.28 -6.38 31.52
C ALA A 363 -3.63 -4.87 31.45
N ASP A 364 -3.43 -4.19 32.57
CA ASP A 364 -3.76 -2.78 32.82
C ASP A 364 -2.68 -1.80 32.28
N SER A 365 -2.04 -2.15 31.16
CA SER A 365 -0.99 -1.33 30.52
C SER A 365 -1.31 -1.04 29.05
N ASP A 366 -0.96 0.17 28.59
CA ASP A 366 -1.02 0.56 27.16
C ASP A 366 -0.29 -0.44 26.25
N GLU A 367 0.69 -1.16 26.78
CA GLU A 367 1.45 -2.23 26.10
C GLU A 367 0.61 -3.48 25.77
N ALA A 368 -0.53 -3.67 26.44
CA ALA A 368 -1.40 -4.83 26.24
C ALA A 368 -2.64 -4.53 25.37
N GLN A 369 -2.89 -3.26 25.07
CA GLN A 369 -4.01 -2.87 24.22
C GLN A 369 -3.62 -2.93 22.76
N VAL A 370 -4.42 -3.64 21.98
CA VAL A 370 -4.29 -3.67 20.53
C VAL A 370 -4.48 -2.26 19.96
N ASN A 371 -3.65 -1.87 18.98
CA ASN A 371 -3.77 -0.58 18.30
C ASN A 371 -4.48 -0.69 16.95
N HIS A 372 -5.26 0.31 16.57
CA HIS A 372 -5.99 0.44 15.33
C HIS A 372 -5.68 1.77 14.64
N HIS A 373 -5.81 1.80 13.32
CA HIS A 373 -5.45 2.99 12.56
C HIS A 373 -6.42 4.13 12.83
N PRO A 374 -5.94 5.38 12.91
CA PRO A 374 -6.82 6.54 12.99
C PRO A 374 -7.67 6.69 11.72
N VAL A 375 -8.88 7.22 11.88
CA VAL A 375 -9.85 7.45 10.80
C VAL A 375 -9.80 8.90 10.35
N VAL A 376 -9.29 9.13 9.13
CA VAL A 376 -9.07 10.47 8.58
C VAL A 376 -10.30 11.01 7.87
N VAL A 377 -10.82 12.13 8.36
CA VAL A 377 -11.95 12.87 7.78
C VAL A 377 -11.45 14.25 7.34
N VAL A 378 -11.65 14.63 6.08
CA VAL A 378 -11.22 15.94 5.56
C VAL A 378 -12.39 16.63 4.87
N ASN A 379 -12.70 17.88 5.25
CA ASN A 379 -13.82 18.66 4.73
C ASN A 379 -15.15 17.87 4.73
N ASP A 380 -15.44 17.18 5.84
CA ASP A 380 -16.60 16.29 6.03
C ASP A 380 -16.66 15.09 5.07
N THR A 381 -15.56 14.77 4.37
CA THR A 381 -15.46 13.61 3.46
C THR A 381 -14.63 12.47 4.07
N CYS A 382 -15.09 11.25 3.84
CA CYS A 382 -14.45 10.02 4.30
C CYS A 382 -13.90 9.19 3.13
N GLY A 383 -13.13 8.16 3.43
CA GLY A 383 -12.50 7.27 2.44
C GLY A 383 -11.02 7.54 2.22
N PHE A 384 -10.42 6.81 1.29
CA PHE A 384 -8.98 6.86 1.02
C PHE A 384 -8.66 7.40 -0.38
N GLU A 385 -9.69 7.69 -1.17
CA GLU A 385 -9.54 8.37 -2.44
C GLU A 385 -9.00 9.80 -2.25
N ALA A 386 -8.23 10.25 -3.22
CA ALA A 386 -7.65 11.59 -3.22
C ALA A 386 -8.76 12.66 -3.31
N LEU A 387 -8.76 13.60 -2.36
CA LEU A 387 -9.69 14.72 -2.36
C LEU A 387 -9.28 15.74 -3.44
N GLN A 388 -10.15 15.97 -4.41
CA GLN A 388 -9.93 16.98 -5.45
C GLN A 388 -10.48 18.32 -5.00
N LEU A 389 -9.65 19.37 -4.99
CA LEU A 389 -10.07 20.74 -4.70
C LEU A 389 -9.55 21.67 -5.79
N ASP A 390 -10.33 22.70 -6.11
CA ASP A 390 -9.91 23.74 -7.05
C ASP A 390 -9.37 24.96 -6.31
N TYR A 391 -8.44 25.69 -6.92
CA TYR A 391 -7.92 26.94 -6.38
C TYR A 391 -7.69 28.00 -7.47
N SER A 392 -7.77 29.27 -7.10
CA SER A 392 -7.27 30.38 -7.92
C SER A 392 -5.86 30.76 -7.47
N LEU A 393 -4.95 31.03 -8.39
CA LEU A 393 -3.60 31.45 -8.05
C LEU A 393 -3.61 32.69 -7.12
N GLY A 394 -2.95 32.57 -5.96
CA GLY A 394 -2.89 33.62 -4.94
C GLY A 394 -4.01 33.58 -3.90
N GLU A 395 -4.98 32.67 -4.04
CA GLU A 395 -5.99 32.38 -3.02
C GLU A 395 -5.58 31.16 -2.18
N SER A 396 -6.01 31.15 -0.91
CA SER A 396 -5.81 30.01 -0.02
C SER A 396 -7.03 29.08 -0.06
N VAL A 397 -6.80 27.78 0.10
CA VAL A 397 -7.83 26.79 0.34
C VAL A 397 -7.80 26.39 1.81
N VAL A 398 -8.94 26.44 2.48
CA VAL A 398 -9.08 25.94 3.86
C VAL A 398 -9.33 24.45 3.81
N ILE A 399 -8.54 23.68 4.57
CA ILE A 399 -8.64 22.23 4.68
C ILE A 399 -8.82 21.87 6.16
N ASP A 400 -9.91 21.19 6.48
CA ASP A 400 -10.33 20.85 7.84
C ASP A 400 -10.33 19.34 8.07
N ALA A 401 -9.41 18.87 8.90
CA ALA A 401 -9.27 17.48 9.32
C ALA A 401 -9.71 17.21 10.77
N ARG A 402 -10.29 18.20 11.46
CA ARG A 402 -10.60 18.13 12.91
C ARG A 402 -11.67 17.11 13.27
N ALA A 403 -12.41 16.61 12.29
CA ALA A 403 -13.38 15.53 12.45
C ALA A 403 -12.75 14.12 12.42
N SER A 404 -11.42 14.03 12.19
CA SER A 404 -10.68 12.77 12.31
C SER A 404 -10.69 12.27 13.75
N TRP A 405 -10.65 10.96 13.94
CA TRP A 405 -10.74 10.32 15.26
C TRP A 405 -9.97 9.01 15.29
N ASP A 406 -9.65 8.54 16.48
CA ASP A 406 -8.97 7.28 16.71
C ASP A 406 -9.93 6.23 17.33
N PRO A 407 -10.00 4.99 16.80
CA PRO A 407 -10.87 3.95 17.35
C PRO A 407 -10.58 3.54 18.79
N ASP A 408 -9.33 3.65 19.22
CA ASP A 408 -8.89 3.32 20.57
C ASP A 408 -8.99 4.53 21.52
N GLY A 409 -9.29 5.71 20.96
CA GLY A 409 -9.46 6.96 21.70
C GLY A 409 -8.14 7.70 21.93
N ASP A 410 -7.10 7.35 21.20
CA ASP A 410 -5.79 7.99 21.26
C ASP A 410 -5.84 9.45 20.76
N GLU A 411 -4.90 10.27 21.26
CA GLU A 411 -4.71 11.62 20.73
C GLU A 411 -4.16 11.57 19.30
N LEU A 412 -4.55 12.53 18.46
CA LEU A 412 -4.10 12.61 17.07
C LEU A 412 -3.11 13.74 16.85
N SER A 413 -2.09 13.48 16.04
CA SER A 413 -1.19 14.49 15.49
C SER A 413 -1.40 14.64 13.98
N PHE A 414 -1.24 15.87 13.48
CA PHE A 414 -1.48 16.24 12.08
C PHE A 414 -0.23 16.86 11.49
N ASP A 415 0.25 16.31 10.36
CA ASP A 415 1.33 16.88 9.56
C ASP A 415 0.88 17.10 8.12
N TRP A 416 1.20 18.27 7.58
CA TRP A 416 0.82 18.68 6.22
C TRP A 416 2.08 19.00 5.44
N PHE A 417 2.27 18.31 4.32
CA PHE A 417 3.37 18.63 3.42
C PHE A 417 2.97 18.55 1.95
N HIS A 418 3.73 19.26 1.13
CA HIS A 418 3.60 19.20 -0.32
C HIS A 418 4.45 18.06 -0.87
N TYR A 419 3.79 17.01 -1.36
CA TYR A 419 4.40 15.94 -2.13
C TYR A 419 4.58 16.45 -3.56
N ARG A 420 5.78 16.98 -3.83
CA ARG A 420 6.09 17.76 -5.04
C ARG A 420 6.48 16.92 -6.24
N GLU A 421 7.00 15.72 -5.98
CA GLU A 421 7.57 14.82 -6.96
C GLU A 421 6.57 14.32 -8.03
N PRO A 422 5.25 14.19 -7.75
CA PRO A 422 4.25 13.87 -8.77
C PRO A 422 4.05 14.95 -9.83
N THR A 423 4.20 16.24 -9.49
CA THR A 423 3.80 17.35 -10.39
C THR A 423 4.94 18.28 -10.80
N ILE A 424 6.10 18.22 -10.13
CA ILE A 424 7.23 19.11 -10.38
C ILE A 424 8.44 18.34 -10.91
N ARG A 425 9.09 18.90 -11.93
CA ARG A 425 10.39 18.43 -12.39
C ARG A 425 11.46 18.64 -11.31
N LEU A 426 12.05 17.54 -10.85
CA LEU A 426 13.12 17.55 -9.84
C LEU A 426 14.47 17.82 -10.50
N GLU A 427 14.66 19.05 -10.98
CA GLU A 427 15.89 19.50 -11.63
C GLU A 427 16.54 20.66 -10.86
N GLY A 428 17.87 20.72 -10.87
CA GLY A 428 18.63 21.80 -10.24
C GLY A 428 18.67 21.73 -8.71
N ASN A 429 18.72 22.90 -8.06
CA ASN A 429 18.76 22.99 -6.61
C ASN A 429 17.35 22.85 -6.03
N ILE A 430 17.05 21.69 -5.45
CA ILE A 430 15.76 21.40 -4.84
C ILE A 430 15.79 21.86 -3.37
N PRO A 431 15.00 22.88 -2.98
CA PRO A 431 15.00 23.37 -1.60
C PRO A 431 14.49 22.28 -0.64
N ARG A 432 14.99 22.29 0.60
CA ARG A 432 14.58 21.31 1.62
C ARG A 432 13.07 21.30 1.86
N VAL A 433 12.49 22.48 2.08
CA VAL A 433 11.04 22.69 2.17
C VAL A 433 10.54 23.18 0.82
N SER A 434 9.44 22.61 0.31
CA SER A 434 8.89 23.07 -0.96
C SER A 434 8.44 24.54 -0.84
N PRO A 435 8.88 25.43 -1.74
CA PRO A 435 8.40 26.80 -1.77
C PRO A 435 7.06 26.96 -2.51
N ASN A 436 6.53 25.89 -3.12
CA ASN A 436 5.39 25.97 -4.04
C ASN A 436 4.03 25.99 -3.34
N VAL A 437 3.96 25.55 -2.08
CA VAL A 437 2.76 25.60 -1.27
C VAL A 437 3.15 26.05 0.13
N THR A 438 2.44 27.05 0.66
CA THR A 438 2.60 27.51 2.04
C THR A 438 1.43 26.99 2.87
N PHE A 439 1.70 26.48 4.08
CA PHE A 439 0.68 26.06 5.03
C PHE A 439 0.63 27.02 6.22
N THR A 440 -0.57 27.47 6.58
CA THR A 440 -0.81 28.28 7.79
C THR A 440 -1.82 27.56 8.67
N ALA A 441 -1.40 27.15 9.87
CA ALA A 441 -2.32 26.56 10.85
C ALA A 441 -3.34 27.59 11.34
N LEU A 442 -4.61 27.19 11.38
CA LEU A 442 -5.74 28.00 11.86
C LEU A 442 -6.24 27.54 13.24
N ASP A 443 -5.69 26.45 13.76
CA ASP A 443 -5.94 25.92 15.10
C ASP A 443 -4.63 25.46 15.77
N GLU A 444 -4.67 25.29 17.10
CA GLU A 444 -3.48 24.84 17.87
C GLU A 444 -3.14 23.37 17.62
N GLY A 445 -4.13 22.55 17.25
CA GLY A 445 -3.95 21.11 17.00
C GLY A 445 -3.40 20.79 15.61
N GLY A 446 -3.32 21.77 14.70
CA GLY A 446 -2.86 21.57 13.32
C GLY A 446 -3.85 20.82 12.42
N GLY A 447 -5.06 20.52 12.91
CA GLY A 447 -6.10 19.84 12.14
C GLY A 447 -6.78 20.75 11.12
N LEU A 448 -6.64 22.08 11.22
CA LEU A 448 -7.21 23.06 10.30
C LEU A 448 -6.11 23.94 9.72
N VAL A 449 -5.97 23.96 8.39
CA VAL A 449 -4.93 24.73 7.71
C VAL A 449 -5.48 25.55 6.55
N GLU A 450 -4.86 26.70 6.27
CA GLU A 450 -4.88 27.34 4.96
C GLU A 450 -3.69 26.86 4.14
N ALA A 451 -3.96 26.25 2.99
CA ALA A 451 -2.94 25.93 1.99
C ALA A 451 -2.97 27.01 0.88
N THR A 452 -1.86 27.71 0.69
CA THR A 452 -1.70 28.73 -0.35
C THR A 452 -0.75 28.24 -1.44
N PRO A 453 -1.25 27.91 -2.63
CA PRO A 453 -0.39 27.58 -3.77
C PRO A 453 0.30 28.83 -4.34
N ASN A 454 1.62 28.75 -4.54
CA ASN A 454 2.47 29.85 -5.00
C ASN A 454 2.82 29.78 -6.49
N ASP A 455 2.30 28.78 -7.21
CA ASP A 455 2.44 28.62 -8.66
C ASP A 455 1.12 28.09 -9.25
N ASN A 456 0.94 28.14 -10.56
CA ASN A 456 -0.30 27.76 -11.24
C ASN A 456 -0.21 26.33 -11.82
N LEU A 457 0.01 25.35 -10.94
CA LEU A 457 0.20 23.94 -11.26
C LEU A 457 -0.76 23.07 -10.44
N THR A 458 -0.93 21.82 -10.83
CA THR A 458 -1.52 20.84 -9.92
C THR A 458 -0.55 20.55 -8.77
N PHE A 459 -1.07 20.46 -7.54
CA PHE A 459 -0.27 20.12 -6.35
C PHE A 459 -0.86 18.94 -5.60
N HIS A 460 0.01 18.07 -5.08
CA HIS A 460 -0.39 16.99 -4.17
C HIS A 460 0.01 17.36 -2.75
N ILE A 461 -0.99 17.65 -1.92
CA ILE A 461 -0.82 17.84 -0.49
C ILE A 461 -1.10 16.50 0.18
N ILE A 462 -0.25 16.11 1.12
CA ILE A 462 -0.48 14.94 1.96
C ILE A 462 -0.72 15.41 3.38
N LEU A 463 -1.88 15.04 3.90
CA LEU A 463 -2.15 14.99 5.32
C LEU A 463 -1.65 13.66 5.86
N THR A 464 -0.79 13.70 6.87
CA THR A 464 -0.42 12.55 7.69
C THR A 464 -1.09 12.70 9.04
N VAL A 465 -1.89 11.72 9.44
CA VAL A 465 -2.51 11.64 10.76
C VAL A 465 -1.91 10.45 11.49
N LYS A 466 -1.32 10.69 12.65
CA LYS A 466 -0.83 9.63 13.53
C LYS A 466 -1.60 9.65 14.84
N ASP A 467 -1.93 8.48 15.35
CA ASP A 467 -2.23 8.33 16.76
C ASP A 467 -0.97 8.65 17.60
N VAL A 468 -1.15 8.83 18.91
CA VAL A 468 -0.05 9.15 19.82
C VAL A 468 -0.11 8.21 21.02
N ARG A 469 0.69 7.15 20.98
CA ARG A 469 0.83 6.18 22.07
C ARG A 469 2.13 6.33 22.84
N SER A 470 2.07 5.99 24.11
CA SER A 470 3.22 5.98 25.03
C SER A 470 4.28 4.93 24.64
N THR A 471 3.87 3.85 23.96
CA THR A 471 4.74 2.77 23.45
C THR A 471 5.59 3.20 22.25
N GLY A 472 5.20 4.28 21.56
CA GLY A 472 5.84 4.74 20.32
C GLY A 472 5.41 3.98 19.05
N MET A 473 4.56 2.95 19.16
CA MET A 473 3.97 2.23 18.02
C MET A 473 2.81 3.02 17.41
N ASN A 474 3.13 4.19 16.85
CA ASN A 474 2.11 5.09 16.34
C ASN A 474 1.64 4.65 14.93
N LEU A 475 0.36 4.35 14.78
CA LEU A 475 -0.24 4.01 13.49
C LEU A 475 -0.54 5.28 12.69
N THR A 476 -0.32 5.18 11.39
CA THR A 476 -0.40 6.31 10.47
C THR A 476 -1.47 6.07 9.43
N ALA A 477 -2.37 7.03 9.29
CA ALA A 477 -3.29 7.13 8.16
C ALA A 477 -3.05 8.44 7.40
N TYR A 478 -3.47 8.49 6.14
CA TYR A 478 -3.23 9.64 5.28
C TYR A 478 -4.50 10.17 4.65
N ARG A 479 -4.39 11.39 4.12
CA ARG A 479 -5.24 11.84 3.03
C ARG A 479 -4.40 12.57 1.99
N ARG A 480 -4.49 12.15 0.73
CA ARG A 480 -4.01 12.93 -0.41
C ARG A 480 -5.07 13.93 -0.83
N ILE A 481 -4.66 15.18 -0.99
CA ILE A 481 -5.47 16.28 -1.52
C ILE A 481 -4.78 16.78 -2.80
N VAL A 482 -5.50 16.79 -3.92
CA VAL A 482 -5.02 17.29 -5.20
C VAL A 482 -5.65 18.66 -5.43
N LEU A 483 -4.81 19.69 -5.43
CA LEU A 483 -5.22 21.06 -5.75
C LEU A 483 -5.07 21.30 -7.24
N ASN A 484 -6.16 21.63 -7.91
CA ASN A 484 -6.20 21.90 -9.35
C ASN A 484 -6.39 23.41 -9.62
N PRO A 485 -5.56 24.04 -10.46
CA PRO A 485 -5.72 25.44 -10.80
C PRO A 485 -6.97 25.64 -11.65
N ILE A 486 -7.84 26.57 -11.26
CA ILE A 486 -8.96 27.00 -12.11
C ILE A 486 -8.38 27.71 -13.33
N GLN A 487 -8.60 27.15 -14.53
CA GLN A 487 -8.22 27.83 -15.76
C GLN A 487 -9.04 29.12 -15.89
N ALA A 488 -8.36 30.25 -16.07
CA ALA A 488 -9.04 31.50 -16.40
C ALA A 488 -9.79 31.32 -17.72
N ALA A 489 -11.12 31.53 -17.68
CA ALA A 489 -12.02 31.38 -18.82
C ALA A 489 -11.77 32.38 -19.95
#